data_AF-A0A519T897-F1
#
_entry.id   AF-A0A519T897-F1
#
_cell.length_a   1.000
_cell.length_b   1.000
_cell.length_c   1.000
_cell.angle_alpha   90.00
_cell.angle_beta   90.00
_cell.angle_gamma   90.00
#
_symmetry.space_group_name_H-M   'P 1'
#
loop_
_entity.id
_entity.type
_entity.pdbx_description
1 polymer ?
#
loop_
_entity_poly.entity_id
_entity_poly.type
_entity_poly.pdbx_seq_one_letter_code
_entity_poly.pdbx_strand_id
1 'polypeptide(L)'
;MLSLPKHLYRTVWSARHARCFDKLSMTGVLFLVLLTSLVTHAQVANDNIENRRPLRAEETITSSTVGCTVQASCVDERLTGRCIEYHNDQWFEFRPPTAGTYFVNIGGQRCRDVRGVQLVVLTGTPCEPATYRVLSCTSLGTQDDLF
;
A
#
# COMPACT_ATOMS: atom_id res chain seq x y z
N MET A 1 13.37 21.13 18.23
CA MET A 1 13.99 20.84 16.91
C MET A 1 13.96 19.32 16.76
N LEU A 2 13.35 18.77 15.71
CA LEU A 2 13.94 18.54 14.37
C LEU A 2 15.23 17.70 14.47
N SER A 3 15.40 16.56 13.78
CA SER A 3 14.49 15.82 12.89
C SER A 3 14.92 14.34 12.77
N LEU A 4 14.15 13.57 12.00
CA LEU A 4 14.38 12.20 11.49
C LEU A 4 15.76 11.98 10.80
N PRO A 5 16.16 10.75 10.38
CA PRO A 5 15.37 9.51 10.32
C PRO A 5 16.02 8.23 10.88
N LYS A 6 15.20 7.21 11.09
CA LYS A 6 15.55 5.83 10.72
C LYS A 6 14.36 5.23 10.00
N HIS A 7 14.62 4.59 8.86
CA HIS A 7 14.62 3.13 8.78
C HIS A 7 14.94 2.68 7.36
N LEU A 8 15.64 1.55 7.26
CA LEU A 8 15.50 0.55 6.21
C LEU A 8 14.70 -0.63 6.85
N TYR A 9 13.91 -1.43 6.11
CA TYR A 9 13.26 -2.65 6.64
C TYR A 9 13.52 -3.88 5.75
N ARG A 10 13.06 -5.05 6.20
CA ARG A 10 13.11 -6.35 5.53
C ARG A 10 11.86 -7.21 5.79
N THR A 11 11.65 -8.27 4.99
CA THR A 11 10.30 -8.73 4.57
C THR A 11 10.19 -10.27 4.27
N VAL A 12 9.03 -10.96 4.16
CA VAL A 12 8.96 -12.43 3.78
C VAL A 12 7.79 -12.83 2.82
N TRP A 13 7.94 -13.94 2.06
CA TRP A 13 7.00 -14.50 1.04
C TRP A 13 6.48 -15.93 1.35
N SER A 14 5.36 -16.35 0.72
CA SER A 14 4.93 -17.76 0.56
C SER A 14 3.78 -17.90 -0.46
N ALA A 15 3.72 -19.01 -1.23
CA ALA A 15 2.67 -19.31 -2.22
C ALA A 15 2.43 -20.83 -2.38
N ARG A 16 1.21 -21.25 -2.78
CA ARG A 16 0.91 -22.61 -3.28
C ARG A 16 -0.35 -22.67 -4.16
N HIS A 17 -0.35 -23.61 -5.11
CA HIS A 17 -1.45 -23.99 -6.01
C HIS A 17 -1.51 -25.53 -6.10
N ALA A 18 -2.68 -26.12 -6.35
CA ALA A 18 -2.82 -27.51 -6.81
C ALA A 18 -4.13 -27.67 -7.63
N ARG A 19 -4.12 -28.55 -8.64
CA ARG A 19 -5.30 -28.89 -9.47
C ARG A 19 -5.58 -30.40 -9.38
N CYS A 20 -6.85 -30.77 -9.42
CA CYS A 20 -7.33 -32.10 -9.84
C CYS A 20 -8.42 -31.91 -10.89
N PHE A 21 -8.53 -32.84 -11.85
CA PHE A 21 -9.48 -32.78 -12.96
C PHE A 21 -10.11 -34.17 -13.11
N ASP A 22 -11.44 -34.25 -13.00
CA ASP A 22 -12.22 -35.45 -13.29
C ASP A 22 -13.28 -35.16 -14.36
N LYS A 23 -13.65 -36.20 -15.12
CA LYS A 23 -14.51 -36.08 -16.31
C LYS A 23 -15.97 -35.85 -15.92
N LEU A 24 -16.63 -34.84 -16.50
CA LEU A 24 -18.07 -34.62 -16.36
C LEU A 24 -18.83 -34.64 -17.70
N SER A 25 -20.10 -35.03 -17.64
CA SER A 25 -21.00 -35.25 -18.77
C SER A 25 -21.47 -33.96 -19.46
N MET A 26 -21.66 -34.02 -20.78
CA MET A 26 -21.66 -32.85 -21.68
C MET A 26 -23.00 -32.11 -21.84
N THR A 27 -24.05 -32.46 -21.10
CA THR A 27 -25.41 -31.89 -21.26
C THR A 27 -25.92 -31.04 -20.09
N GLY A 28 -25.19 -30.97 -18.97
CA GLY A 28 -25.47 -30.04 -17.85
C GLY A 28 -24.54 -28.82 -17.79
N VAL A 29 -23.58 -28.72 -18.71
CA VAL A 29 -22.41 -27.81 -18.59
C VAL A 29 -22.76 -26.35 -18.85
N LEU A 30 -23.70 -26.06 -19.76
CA LEU A 30 -23.93 -24.70 -20.27
C LEU A 30 -24.45 -23.71 -19.22
N PHE A 31 -25.23 -24.18 -18.24
CA PHE A 31 -25.77 -23.33 -17.17
C PHE A 31 -24.78 -23.12 -16.00
N LEU A 32 -23.85 -24.07 -15.79
CA LEU A 32 -22.85 -23.98 -14.73
C LEU A 32 -21.69 -23.04 -15.12
N VAL A 33 -21.38 -22.93 -16.42
CA VAL A 33 -20.32 -22.05 -16.95
C VAL A 33 -20.67 -20.56 -16.87
N LEU A 34 -21.96 -20.18 -16.81
CA LEU A 34 -22.35 -18.77 -16.61
C LEU A 34 -22.21 -18.30 -15.15
N LEU A 35 -22.15 -19.21 -14.16
CA LEU A 35 -21.97 -18.87 -12.75
C LEU A 35 -20.53 -18.99 -12.26
N THR A 36 -19.58 -19.43 -13.10
CA THR A 36 -18.13 -19.38 -12.77
C THR A 36 -17.58 -17.97 -12.91
N SER A 37 -18.03 -17.10 -12.02
CA SER A 37 -17.21 -16.12 -11.32
C SER A 37 -16.35 -15.21 -12.20
N LEU A 38 -16.96 -14.14 -12.71
CA LEU A 38 -16.22 -12.90 -12.92
C LEU A 38 -15.74 -12.40 -11.56
N VAL A 39 -14.54 -12.82 -11.14
CA VAL A 39 -13.88 -12.33 -9.92
C VAL A 39 -13.36 -10.93 -10.21
N THR A 40 -14.27 -9.96 -10.17
CA THR A 40 -13.95 -8.54 -10.23
C THR A 40 -13.09 -8.20 -9.01
N HIS A 41 -11.80 -8.00 -9.24
CA HIS A 41 -10.90 -7.49 -8.22
C HIS A 41 -11.24 -6.03 -8.01
N ALA A 42 -12.10 -5.77 -7.02
CA ALA A 42 -12.39 -4.42 -6.57
C ALA A 42 -11.08 -3.73 -6.20
N GLN A 43 -10.90 -2.48 -6.65
CA GLN A 43 -9.78 -1.65 -6.24
C GLN A 43 -9.78 -1.49 -4.72
N VAL A 44 -8.59 -1.42 -4.13
CA VAL A 44 -8.46 -1.27 -2.68
C VAL A 44 -9.12 0.04 -2.26
N ALA A 45 -9.92 0.02 -1.19
CA ALA A 45 -10.83 1.13 -0.88
C ALA A 45 -10.13 2.50 -0.78
N ASN A 46 -8.88 2.53 -0.29
CA ASN A 46 -8.06 3.72 -0.12
C ASN A 46 -6.94 3.87 -1.18
N ASP A 47 -7.18 3.36 -2.40
CA ASP A 47 -6.33 3.57 -3.57
C ASP A 47 -6.21 5.05 -3.98
N ASN A 48 -7.27 5.82 -3.77
CA ASN A 48 -7.31 7.25 -4.08
C ASN A 48 -7.40 8.08 -2.78
N ILE A 49 -6.81 9.28 -2.77
CA ILE A 49 -6.66 10.14 -1.60
C ILE A 49 -8.00 10.69 -1.08
N GLU A 50 -9.02 10.77 -1.94
CA GLU A 50 -10.39 11.11 -1.55
C GLU A 50 -10.98 10.03 -0.63
N ASN A 51 -10.61 8.77 -0.84
CA ASN A 51 -11.04 7.60 -0.08
C ASN A 51 -10.01 7.14 0.96
N ARG A 52 -9.01 7.97 1.28
CA ARG A 52 -7.96 7.68 2.25
C ARG A 52 -8.53 7.16 3.57
N ARG A 53 -7.96 6.08 4.09
CA ARG A 53 -8.48 5.43 5.31
C ARG A 53 -8.11 6.28 6.55
N PRO A 54 -9.08 6.70 7.37
CA PRO A 54 -8.76 7.32 8.65
C PRO A 54 -8.15 6.27 9.60
N LEU A 55 -7.05 6.65 10.26
CA LEU A 55 -6.38 5.87 11.29
C LEU A 55 -6.66 6.46 12.68
N ARG A 56 -6.79 5.60 13.68
CA ARG A 56 -6.84 5.98 15.10
C ARG A 56 -5.49 5.71 15.77
N ALA A 57 -5.20 6.45 16.85
CA ALA A 57 -4.04 6.14 17.68
C ALA A 57 -4.18 4.72 18.27
N GLU A 58 -3.06 4.01 18.40
CA GLU A 58 -2.98 2.60 18.79
C GLU A 58 -3.75 1.59 17.89
N GLU A 59 -4.26 2.00 16.72
CA GLU A 59 -4.91 1.09 15.77
C GLU A 59 -3.87 0.22 15.05
N THR A 60 -4.00 -1.10 15.15
CA THR A 60 -3.26 -2.04 14.31
C THR A 60 -4.10 -2.41 13.10
N ILE A 61 -3.55 -2.23 11.90
CA ILE A 61 -4.23 -2.54 10.63
C ILE A 61 -3.38 -3.46 9.76
N THR A 62 -4.05 -4.27 8.94
CA THR A 62 -3.43 -4.92 7.78
C THR A 62 -3.67 -4.05 6.56
N SER A 63 -2.62 -3.80 5.77
CA SER A 63 -2.66 -3.10 4.49
C SER A 63 -2.09 -3.99 3.37
N SER A 64 -2.38 -3.63 2.12
CA SER A 64 -1.97 -4.36 0.93
C SER A 64 -2.15 -3.46 -0.29
N THR A 65 -1.05 -3.19 -1.00
CA THR A 65 -1.02 -2.44 -2.27
C THR A 65 -1.32 -3.30 -3.50
N VAL A 66 -1.69 -4.58 -3.32
CA VAL A 66 -2.06 -5.48 -4.42
C VAL A 66 -3.33 -4.97 -5.11
N GLY A 67 -3.20 -4.62 -6.39
CA GLY A 67 -4.31 -4.08 -7.17
C GLY A 67 -4.61 -2.60 -6.89
N CYS A 68 -3.72 -1.90 -6.20
CA CYS A 68 -3.68 -0.43 -6.18
C CYS A 68 -3.09 0.12 -7.49
N THR A 69 -3.17 1.43 -7.66
CA THR A 69 -2.59 2.21 -8.76
C THR A 69 -1.76 3.36 -8.20
N VAL A 70 -1.54 4.42 -8.98
CA VAL A 70 -0.94 5.68 -8.53
C VAL A 70 -1.85 6.80 -9.00
N GLN A 71 -2.35 7.60 -8.06
CA GLN A 71 -3.18 8.75 -8.38
C GLN A 71 -2.30 9.95 -8.80
N ALA A 72 -1.83 9.93 -10.05
CA ALA A 72 -0.78 10.82 -10.57
C ALA A 72 -1.03 12.34 -10.34
N SER A 73 -2.28 12.80 -10.31
CA SER A 73 -2.61 14.20 -10.02
C SER A 73 -2.39 14.62 -8.57
N CYS A 74 -2.31 13.65 -7.65
CA CYS A 74 -2.29 13.88 -6.20
C CYS A 74 -0.94 13.55 -5.55
N VAL A 75 0.07 13.13 -6.32
CA VAL A 75 1.44 12.85 -5.85
C VAL A 75 2.36 14.05 -6.04
N ASP A 76 3.43 14.12 -5.25
CA ASP A 76 4.50 15.10 -5.43
C ASP A 76 5.68 14.42 -6.12
N GLU A 77 5.73 14.49 -7.45
CA GLU A 77 6.76 13.85 -8.27
C GLU A 77 8.20 14.26 -7.91
N ARG A 78 8.39 15.38 -7.19
CA ARG A 78 9.71 15.81 -6.68
C ARG A 78 10.27 14.85 -5.64
N LEU A 79 9.44 13.97 -5.06
CA LEU A 79 9.83 12.93 -4.11
C LEU A 79 10.26 11.62 -4.79
N THR A 80 9.86 11.43 -6.05
CA THR A 80 10.23 10.26 -6.89
C THR A 80 11.74 10.15 -7.00
N GLY A 81 12.27 8.95 -6.79
CA GLY A 81 13.72 8.67 -6.85
C GLY A 81 14.55 9.31 -5.73
N ARG A 82 13.94 10.10 -4.83
CA ARG A 82 14.61 10.65 -3.63
C ARG A 82 14.34 9.82 -2.39
N CYS A 83 13.09 9.45 -2.17
CA CYS A 83 12.67 8.73 -0.97
C CYS A 83 11.38 7.91 -1.12
N ILE A 84 10.62 8.14 -2.19
CA ILE A 84 9.53 7.28 -2.63
C ILE A 84 9.67 7.00 -4.13
N GLU A 85 9.08 5.89 -4.56
CA GLU A 85 8.90 5.44 -5.93
C GLU A 85 7.41 5.09 -6.05
N TYR A 86 6.63 5.92 -6.73
CA TYR A 86 5.20 5.71 -6.86
C TYR A 86 4.93 4.58 -7.87
N HIS A 87 4.47 3.42 -7.38
CA HIS A 87 4.09 2.26 -8.21
C HIS A 87 2.72 1.69 -7.84
N ASN A 88 2.41 1.59 -6.54
CA ASN A 88 1.11 1.18 -6.01
C ASN A 88 0.94 1.87 -4.65
N ASP A 89 0.13 2.92 -4.54
CA ASP A 89 -0.04 3.67 -3.29
C ASP A 89 -1.33 3.32 -2.50
N GLN A 90 -1.32 3.65 -1.22
CA GLN A 90 -2.48 3.52 -0.33
C GLN A 90 -2.50 4.75 0.58
N TRP A 91 -3.63 5.46 0.57
CA TRP A 91 -3.75 6.73 1.28
C TRP A 91 -4.34 6.53 2.67
N PHE A 92 -3.77 7.22 3.65
CA PHE A 92 -4.23 7.19 5.04
C PHE A 92 -4.34 8.61 5.58
N GLU A 93 -5.30 8.85 6.47
CA GLU A 93 -5.44 10.11 7.19
C GLU A 93 -5.26 9.88 8.69
N PHE A 94 -4.40 10.66 9.33
CA PHE A 94 -4.30 10.70 10.77
C PHE A 94 -4.54 12.13 11.26
N ARG A 95 -5.49 12.31 12.18
CA ARG A 95 -5.77 13.58 12.85
C ARG A 95 -5.33 13.46 14.31
N PRO A 96 -4.17 14.03 14.71
CA PRO A 96 -3.73 14.03 16.09
C PRO A 96 -4.81 14.60 17.02
N PRO A 97 -5.31 13.84 18.02
CA PRO A 97 -6.27 14.38 18.98
C PRO A 97 -5.65 15.44 19.91
N THR A 98 -4.33 15.42 20.09
CA THR A 98 -3.55 16.39 20.86
C THR A 98 -2.24 16.70 20.14
N ALA A 99 -1.60 17.83 20.47
CA ALA A 99 -0.26 18.13 19.98
C ALA A 99 0.77 17.23 20.69
N GLY A 100 1.66 16.60 19.92
CA GLY A 100 2.69 15.70 20.46
C GLY A 100 3.44 14.94 19.37
N THR A 101 4.32 14.03 19.80
CA THR A 101 5.01 13.09 18.92
C THR A 101 4.18 11.83 18.76
N TYR A 102 3.96 11.39 17.53
CA TYR A 102 3.29 10.14 17.18
C TYR A 102 4.25 9.24 16.42
N PHE A 103 4.11 7.93 16.60
CA PHE A 103 4.95 6.92 15.96
C PHE A 103 4.10 6.08 15.00
N VAL A 104 4.61 5.88 13.79
CA VAL A 104 4.01 4.98 12.79
C VAL A 104 4.86 3.72 12.76
N ASN A 105 4.35 2.64 13.34
CA ASN A 105 5.00 1.34 13.34
C ASN A 105 4.46 0.51 12.15
N ILE A 106 5.33 0.15 11.22
CA ILE A 106 5.00 -0.78 10.13
C ILE A 106 5.70 -2.10 10.44
N GLY A 107 5.18 -3.22 9.93
CA GLY A 107 5.75 -4.55 10.14
C GLY A 107 5.12 -5.57 9.21
N GLY A 108 5.59 -6.82 9.24
CA GLY A 108 4.99 -7.92 8.49
C GLY A 108 4.98 -7.76 6.96
N GLN A 109 5.88 -6.92 6.43
CA GLN A 109 5.96 -6.59 5.00
C GLN A 109 6.19 -7.83 4.12
N ARG A 110 5.73 -7.77 2.86
CA ARG A 110 5.84 -8.86 1.85
C ARG A 110 6.63 -8.56 0.56
N CYS A 111 6.92 -7.28 0.22
CA CYS A 111 7.90 -6.92 -0.82
C CYS A 111 9.35 -6.79 -0.27
N ARG A 112 10.27 -7.69 -0.67
CA ARG A 112 11.73 -7.64 -0.39
C ARG A 112 12.44 -7.11 -1.65
N ASP A 113 12.40 -5.81 -1.87
CA ASP A 113 13.28 -5.18 -2.86
C ASP A 113 13.88 -3.90 -2.25
N VAL A 114 14.81 -3.26 -2.97
CA VAL A 114 15.46 -2.01 -2.53
C VAL A 114 14.51 -0.82 -2.39
N ARG A 115 13.25 -0.96 -2.82
CA ARG A 115 12.18 0.04 -2.68
C ARG A 115 11.26 -0.32 -1.50
N GLY A 116 11.16 -1.60 -1.12
CA GLY A 116 10.49 -2.08 0.08
C GLY A 116 9.02 -1.64 0.17
N VAL A 117 8.51 -1.47 1.38
CA VAL A 117 7.44 -0.47 1.58
C VAL A 117 8.08 0.91 1.64
N GLN A 118 7.40 1.96 1.22
CA GLN A 118 7.84 3.34 1.44
C GLN A 118 6.77 4.11 2.18
N LEU A 119 7.18 4.97 3.11
CA LEU A 119 6.30 5.82 3.89
C LEU A 119 6.68 7.28 3.67
N VAL A 120 5.80 8.02 3.00
CA VAL A 120 5.76 9.49 3.06
C VAL A 120 4.69 9.88 4.08
N VAL A 121 5.06 10.66 5.08
CA VAL A 121 4.12 11.35 5.95
C VAL A 121 4.13 12.82 5.56
N LEU A 122 2.99 13.37 5.19
CA LEU A 122 2.83 14.74 4.70
C LEU A 122 1.65 15.46 5.37
N THR A 123 1.62 16.78 5.22
CA THR A 123 0.48 17.63 5.60
C THR A 123 0.24 18.67 4.50
N GLY A 124 -1.02 18.99 4.24
CA GLY A 124 -1.47 19.85 3.13
C GLY A 124 -2.95 19.57 2.83
N THR A 125 -3.50 20.21 1.78
CA THR A 125 -4.84 19.90 1.27
C THR A 125 -4.78 18.62 0.43
N PRO A 126 -5.66 17.62 0.65
CA PRO A 126 -5.68 16.40 -0.16
C PRO A 126 -5.80 16.68 -1.67
N CYS A 127 -4.96 16.02 -2.47
CA CYS A 127 -4.82 16.22 -3.92
C CYS A 127 -4.41 17.64 -4.37
N GLU A 128 -3.78 18.44 -3.51
CA GLU A 128 -3.11 19.68 -3.92
C GLU A 128 -1.60 19.59 -3.63
N PRO A 129 -0.78 18.93 -4.47
CA PRO A 129 0.64 18.68 -4.20
C PRO A 129 1.47 19.94 -3.90
N ALA A 130 1.07 21.10 -4.43
CA ALA A 130 1.69 22.39 -4.14
C ALA A 130 1.59 22.82 -2.67
N THR A 131 0.63 22.29 -1.91
CA THR A 131 0.44 22.54 -0.47
C THR A 131 1.19 21.55 0.42
N TYR A 132 1.72 20.46 -0.14
CA TYR A 132 2.31 19.39 0.64
C TYR A 132 3.62 19.81 1.31
N ARG A 133 3.66 19.65 2.63
CA ARG A 133 4.87 19.67 3.44
C ARG A 133 5.15 18.25 3.96
N VAL A 134 6.25 17.66 3.49
CA VAL A 134 6.75 16.38 3.99
C VAL A 134 7.17 16.53 5.46
N LEU A 135 6.61 15.70 6.32
CA LEU A 135 6.95 15.59 7.74
C LEU A 135 7.96 14.45 7.99
N SER A 136 7.83 13.36 7.24
CA SER A 136 8.77 12.24 7.23
C SER A 136 8.80 11.60 5.84
N CYS A 137 9.96 11.09 5.44
CA CYS A 137 10.05 10.17 4.32
C CYS A 137 11.02 9.05 4.69
N THR A 138 10.57 7.80 4.57
CA THR A 138 11.28 6.63 5.06
C THR A 138 11.13 5.49 4.04
N SER A 139 12.24 5.00 3.49
CA SER A 139 12.24 3.84 2.59
C SER A 139 12.52 2.57 3.37
N LEU A 140 11.55 1.67 3.40
CA LEU A 140 11.54 0.48 4.24
C LEU A 140 12.13 -0.73 3.48
N GLY A 141 13.13 -0.51 2.61
CA GLY A 141 13.95 -1.55 1.99
C GLY A 141 15.38 -1.49 2.51
N THR A 142 16.03 -2.64 2.75
CA THR A 142 17.44 -2.74 3.16
C THR A 142 18.36 -3.06 1.98
N GLN A 143 19.65 -2.73 2.09
CA GLN A 143 20.63 -3.23 1.10
C GLN A 143 20.70 -4.76 1.09
N ASP A 144 20.42 -5.40 2.23
CA ASP A 144 20.29 -6.85 2.34
C ASP A 144 19.19 -7.40 1.43
N ASP A 145 18.15 -6.63 1.06
CA ASP A 145 17.04 -7.08 0.19
C ASP A 145 17.44 -7.48 -1.22
N LEU A 146 18.67 -7.22 -1.62
CA LEU A 146 19.26 -7.69 -2.87
C LEU A 146 19.73 -9.14 -2.74
N PHE A 147 18.87 -10.09 -3.13
CA PHE A 147 19.24 -11.46 -3.49
C PHE A 147 18.70 -11.82 -4.88
#